data_AF-A0A5B0MI30-F1
#
_entry.id   AF-A0A5B0MI30-F1
#
_cell.length_a   1.000
_cell.length_b   1.000
_cell.length_c   1.000
_cell.angle_alpha   90.00
_cell.angle_beta   90.00
_cell.angle_gamma   90.00
#
_symmetry.space_group_name_H-M   'P 1'
#
loop_
_entity.id
_entity.type
_entity.pdbx_description
1 polymer ?
#
loop_
_entity_poly.entity_id
_entity_poly.type
_entity_poly.pdbx_seq_one_letter_code
_entity_poly.pdbx_strand_id
1 'polypeptide(L)'
;MFSTKDLIKSGLSELFKQCHGKGGLVEVPSNRKVKVAVKARAPAGTQWEAWNANAELNKPYCYLPKGDPEVKLKDDCIKAYNQIPTDAQGRLTDKSDHPLTLTVMVVVFGSCSLAFTSTDGSVFQL
;
A
#
# COMPACT_ATOMS: atom_id res chain seq x y z
N MET A 1 16.93 15.35 1.09
CA MET A 1 18.19 14.61 0.83
C MET A 1 18.05 13.99 -0.56
N PHE A 2 18.93 14.32 -1.51
CA PHE A 2 18.79 13.84 -2.89
C PHE A 2 19.56 12.53 -3.08
N SER A 3 18.91 11.54 -3.70
CA SER A 3 19.56 10.29 -4.10
C SER A 3 20.25 10.48 -5.45
N THR A 4 21.53 10.12 -5.56
CA THR A 4 22.28 10.17 -6.83
C THR A 4 22.15 8.85 -7.58
N LYS A 5 22.37 8.87 -8.90
CA LYS A 5 22.40 7.64 -9.73
C LYS A 5 23.49 6.67 -9.26
N ASP A 6 24.64 7.17 -8.82
CA ASP A 6 25.73 6.33 -8.30
C ASP A 6 25.34 5.58 -7.03
N LEU A 7 24.58 6.24 -6.15
CA LEU A 7 24.04 5.62 -4.94
C LEU A 7 23.12 4.44 -5.31
N ILE A 8 22.21 4.63 -6.26
CA ILE A 8 21.29 3.58 -6.74
C ILE A 8 22.08 2.44 -7.40
N LYS A 9 23.08 2.76 -8.23
CA LYS A 9 23.95 1.78 -8.90
C LYS A 9 24.66 0.89 -7.87
N SER A 10 25.19 1.47 -6.79
CA SER A 10 25.84 0.70 -5.72
C SER A 10 24.87 -0.27 -5.03
N GLY A 11 23.64 0.16 -4.76
CA GLY A 11 22.59 -0.71 -4.20
C GLY A 11 22.20 -1.83 -5.17
N LEU A 12 22.05 -1.55 -6.46
CA LEU A 12 21.76 -2.59 -7.46
C LEU A 12 22.88 -3.62 -7.56
N SER A 13 24.14 -3.18 -7.58
CA SER A 13 25.29 -4.08 -7.60
C SER A 13 25.32 -4.99 -6.37
N GLU A 14 25.00 -4.45 -5.19
CA GLU A 14 24.94 -5.24 -3.96
C GLU A 14 23.79 -6.24 -4.00
N LEU A 15 22.61 -5.81 -4.44
CA LEU A 15 21.45 -6.68 -4.58
C LEU A 15 21.74 -7.85 -5.52
N PHE A 16 22.37 -7.63 -6.68
CA PHE A 16 22.66 -8.72 -7.61
C PHE A 16 23.74 -9.69 -7.13
N LYS A 17 24.64 -9.27 -6.24
CA LYS A 17 25.58 -10.18 -5.55
C LYS A 17 24.89 -11.08 -4.54
N GLN A 18 23.82 -10.61 -3.90
CA GLN A 18 23.10 -11.39 -2.88
C GLN A 18 21.92 -12.18 -3.48
N CYS A 19 21.27 -11.62 -4.49
CA CYS A 19 20.05 -12.13 -5.12
C CYS A 19 20.32 -12.45 -6.60
N HIS A 20 21.12 -13.48 -6.87
CA HIS A 20 21.52 -13.87 -8.23
C HIS A 20 20.29 -14.19 -9.11
N GLY A 21 20.03 -13.34 -10.12
CA GLY A 21 18.93 -13.51 -11.07
C GLY A 21 17.53 -13.33 -10.49
N LYS A 22 17.39 -12.75 -9.28
CA LYS A 22 16.12 -12.58 -8.57
C LYS A 22 15.87 -11.13 -8.20
N GLY A 23 14.62 -10.82 -7.90
CA GLY A 23 14.25 -9.59 -7.20
C GLY A 23 14.65 -9.64 -5.73
N GLY A 24 14.66 -8.47 -5.08
CA GLY A 24 15.00 -8.33 -3.67
C GLY A 24 14.90 -6.88 -3.19
N LEU A 25 15.29 -6.68 -1.94
CA LEU A 25 15.39 -5.38 -1.29
C LEU A 25 16.74 -5.31 -0.59
N VAL A 26 17.51 -4.24 -0.81
CA VAL A 26 18.77 -4.00 -0.10
C VAL A 26 18.85 -2.56 0.36
N GLU A 27 19.44 -2.34 1.52
CA GLU A 27 19.88 -1.02 1.96
C GLU A 27 21.17 -0.65 1.23
N VAL A 28 21.26 0.59 0.73
CA VAL A 28 22.51 1.05 0.11
C VAL A 28 23.59 1.11 1.19
N PRO A 29 24.76 0.46 1.01
CA PRO A 29 25.79 0.39 2.04
C PRO A 29 26.28 1.75 2.54
N SER A 30 26.42 2.73 1.64
CA SER A 30 26.87 4.09 1.95
C SER A 30 25.78 5.00 2.53
N ASN A 31 24.50 4.59 2.45
CA ASN A 31 23.39 5.31 3.05
C ASN A 31 22.22 4.36 3.35
N ARG A 32 22.17 3.82 4.57
CA ARG A 32 21.13 2.87 5.00
C ARG A 32 19.71 3.44 5.03
N LYS A 33 19.55 4.77 4.91
CA LYS A 33 18.23 5.39 4.76
C LYS A 33 17.65 5.19 3.35
N VAL A 34 18.48 4.83 2.38
CA VAL A 34 18.04 4.53 1.01
C VAL A 34 17.98 3.03 0.81
N LYS A 35 16.84 2.56 0.32
CA LYS A 35 16.62 1.16 -0.06
C LYS A 35 16.44 1.07 -1.57
N VAL A 36 17.08 0.07 -2.17
CA VAL A 36 16.89 -0.29 -3.58
C VAL A 36 16.11 -1.58 -3.64
N ALA A 37 14.98 -1.57 -4.34
CA ALA A 37 14.14 -2.73 -4.55
C ALA A 37 14.11 -3.09 -6.04
N VAL A 38 14.40 -4.35 -6.35
CA VAL A 38 14.15 -4.93 -7.68
C VAL A 38 12.97 -5.89 -7.51
N LYS A 39 11.84 -5.58 -8.12
CA LYS A 39 10.62 -6.41 -8.04
C LYS A 39 10.14 -6.81 -9.43
N ALA A 40 9.61 -8.02 -9.54
CA ALA A 40 8.85 -8.40 -10.72
C ALA A 40 7.60 -7.50 -10.83
N ARG A 41 7.16 -7.24 -12.06
CA ARG A 41 5.88 -6.54 -12.27
C ARG A 41 4.73 -7.44 -11.84
N ALA A 42 3.74 -6.85 -11.20
CA ALA A 42 2.49 -7.53 -10.94
C ALA A 42 1.81 -7.89 -12.27
N PRO A 43 1.27 -9.11 -12.43
CA PRO A 43 0.54 -9.50 -13.63
C PRO A 43 -0.70 -8.63 -13.86
N ALA A 44 -1.08 -8.45 -15.12
CA ALA A 44 -2.27 -7.70 -15.50
C ALA A 44 -3.55 -8.35 -14.94
N GLY A 45 -4.52 -7.52 -14.56
CA GLY A 45 -5.80 -7.95 -13.98
C GLY A 45 -5.72 -8.46 -12.55
N THR A 46 -4.56 -8.34 -11.89
CA THR A 46 -4.40 -8.71 -10.48
C THR A 46 -4.56 -7.50 -9.57
N GLN A 47 -4.96 -7.75 -8.33
CA GLN A 47 -5.00 -6.73 -7.28
C GLN A 47 -3.67 -6.00 -7.06
N TRP A 48 -2.55 -6.49 -7.59
CA TRP A 48 -1.24 -5.86 -7.40
C TRP A 48 -0.83 -4.97 -8.58
N GLU A 49 -1.55 -5.01 -9.69
CA GLU A 49 -1.22 -4.24 -10.90
C GLU A 49 -1.22 -2.73 -10.63
N ALA A 50 -2.16 -2.25 -9.83
CA ALA A 50 -2.25 -0.83 -9.42
C ALA A 50 -1.07 -0.36 -8.55
N TRP A 51 -0.22 -1.29 -8.06
CA TRP A 51 0.97 -1.02 -7.25
C TRP A 51 2.28 -1.15 -8.07
N ASN A 52 2.16 -1.32 -9.39
CA ASN A 52 3.31 -1.23 -10.29
C ASN A 52 3.85 0.21 -10.32
N ALA A 53 5.16 0.36 -10.47
CA ALA A 53 5.84 1.66 -10.37
C ALA A 53 5.44 2.67 -11.45
N ASN A 54 4.80 2.21 -12.53
CA ASN A 54 4.30 3.02 -13.63
C ASN A 54 2.76 3.07 -13.67
N ALA A 55 2.08 2.64 -12.61
CA ALA A 55 0.64 2.82 -12.48
C ALA A 55 0.33 4.32 -12.42
N GLU A 56 -0.76 4.72 -13.07
CA GLU A 56 -1.21 6.10 -13.11
C GLU A 56 -1.79 6.51 -11.74
N LEU A 57 -1.30 7.61 -11.17
CA LEU A 57 -1.79 8.12 -9.89
C LEU A 57 -3.23 8.62 -10.04
N ASN A 58 -4.06 8.42 -9.02
CA ASN A 58 -5.47 8.85 -8.95
C ASN A 58 -6.42 8.20 -9.98
N LYS A 59 -5.97 7.17 -10.70
CA LYS A 59 -6.84 6.41 -11.58
C LYS A 59 -7.52 5.27 -10.82
N PRO A 60 -8.86 5.17 -10.84
CA PRO A 60 -9.56 4.01 -10.29
C PRO A 60 -9.09 2.72 -10.96
N TYR A 61 -8.83 1.70 -10.15
CA TYR A 61 -8.46 0.36 -10.62
C TYR A 61 -9.45 -0.65 -10.07
N CYS A 62 -10.12 -1.38 -10.96
CA CYS A 62 -11.11 -2.39 -10.61
C CYS A 62 -10.50 -3.77 -10.83
N TYR A 63 -10.63 -4.64 -9.84
CA TYR A 63 -10.23 -6.05 -9.94
C TYR A 63 -11.20 -6.92 -9.13
N LEU A 64 -11.32 -8.19 -9.52
CA LEU A 64 -11.96 -9.24 -8.73
C LEU A 64 -11.04 -10.46 -8.78
N PRO A 65 -10.37 -10.83 -7.68
CA PRO A 65 -9.49 -11.99 -7.68
C PRO A 65 -10.28 -13.24 -8.05
N LYS A 66 -9.66 -14.13 -8.82
CA LYS A 66 -10.31 -15.39 -9.22
C LYS A 66 -10.62 -16.23 -7.97
N GLY A 67 -11.91 -16.48 -7.74
CA GLY A 67 -12.39 -17.27 -6.60
C GLY A 67 -12.88 -16.43 -5.42
N ASP A 68 -12.66 -15.12 -5.42
CA ASP A 68 -13.21 -14.23 -4.40
C ASP A 68 -14.69 -13.95 -4.68
N PRO A 69 -15.51 -13.81 -3.62
CA PRO A 69 -16.90 -13.43 -3.79
C PRO A 69 -16.99 -11.98 -4.31
N GLU A 70 -17.92 -11.74 -5.22
CA GLU A 70 -18.28 -10.38 -5.61
C GLU A 70 -18.76 -9.57 -4.40
N VAL A 71 -18.57 -8.25 -4.45
CA VAL A 71 -19.23 -7.32 -3.54
C VAL A 71 -20.70 -7.23 -3.97
N LYS A 72 -21.54 -8.10 -3.40
CA LYS A 72 -22.91 -8.35 -3.87
C LYS A 72 -23.90 -7.24 -3.52
N LEU A 73 -23.69 -6.58 -2.40
CA LEU A 73 -24.67 -5.64 -1.83
C LEU A 73 -24.02 -4.28 -1.57
N LYS A 74 -24.48 -3.26 -2.31
CA LYS A 74 -24.09 -1.86 -2.06
C LYS A 74 -24.31 -1.46 -0.60
N ASP A 75 -25.40 -1.92 0.01
CA ASP A 75 -25.74 -1.62 1.39
C ASP A 75 -24.72 -2.16 2.40
N ASP A 76 -24.05 -3.27 2.08
CA ASP A 76 -22.98 -3.79 2.93
C ASP A 76 -21.80 -2.82 2.98
N CYS A 77 -21.44 -2.21 1.85
CA CYS A 77 -20.38 -1.20 1.81
C CYS A 77 -20.78 0.09 2.54
N ILE A 78 -22.03 0.52 2.43
CA ILE A 78 -22.53 1.69 3.19
C ILE A 78 -22.45 1.40 4.70
N LYS A 79 -22.83 0.20 5.13
CA LYS A 79 -22.72 -0.21 6.53
C LYS A 79 -21.27 -0.32 6.98
N ALA A 80 -20.38 -0.85 6.16
CA ALA A 80 -18.94 -0.85 6.44
C ALA A 80 -18.40 0.59 6.58
N TYR A 81 -18.79 1.50 5.69
CA TYR A 81 -18.41 2.91 5.75
C TYR A 81 -18.90 3.57 7.06
N ASN A 82 -20.15 3.34 7.45
CA ASN A 82 -20.72 3.89 8.68
C ASN A 82 -20.08 3.33 9.97
N GLN A 83 -19.28 2.26 9.88
CA GLN A 83 -18.51 1.73 11.01
C GLN A 83 -17.13 2.37 11.15
N ILE A 84 -16.73 3.24 10.23
CA ILE A 84 -15.44 3.94 10.32
C ILE A 84 -15.51 4.91 11.51
N PRO A 85 -14.69 4.69 12.56
CA PRO A 85 -14.66 5.58 13.73
C PRO A 85 -14.08 6.95 13.35
N THR A 86 -14.77 8.00 13.77
CA THR A 86 -14.31 9.38 13.63
C THR A 86 -14.61 10.18 14.89
N ASP A 87 -13.80 11.21 15.14
CA ASP A 87 -14.10 12.21 16.16
C ASP A 87 -15.16 13.22 15.69
N ALA A 88 -15.49 14.18 16.56
CA ALA A 88 -16.47 15.23 16.26
C ALA A 88 -16.08 16.16 15.09
N GLN A 89 -14.82 16.14 14.63
CA GLN A 89 -14.32 16.89 13.49
C GLN A 89 -14.22 16.04 12.22
N GLY A 90 -14.58 14.75 12.29
CA GLY A 90 -14.51 13.81 11.17
C GLY A 90 -13.11 13.23 10.93
N ARG A 91 -12.18 13.39 11.88
CA ARG A 91 -10.84 12.78 11.79
C ARG A 91 -10.95 11.31 12.19
N LEU A 92 -10.19 10.45 11.50
CA LEU A 92 -10.19 9.02 11.78
C LEU A 92 -9.58 8.72 13.17
N THR A 93 -10.28 7.91 13.95
CA THR A 93 -9.86 7.52 15.32
C THR A 93 -9.80 6.01 15.49
N ASP A 94 -9.29 5.53 16.62
CA ASP A 94 -9.53 4.16 17.05
C ASP A 94 -10.93 4.02 17.68
N LYS A 95 -11.30 2.82 18.12
CA LYS A 95 -12.60 2.58 18.77
C LYS A 95 -12.77 3.28 20.13
N SER A 96 -11.69 3.83 20.68
CA SER A 96 -11.65 4.53 21.97
C SER A 96 -11.49 6.05 21.79
N ASP A 97 -11.72 6.56 20.57
CA ASP A 97 -11.60 7.98 20.20
C ASP A 97 -10.17 8.54 20.28
N HIS A 98 -9.15 7.69 20.16
CA HIS A 98 -7.76 8.14 20.06
C HIS A 98 -7.33 8.31 18.60
N PRO A 99 -6.36 9.20 18.30
CA PRO A 99 -5.79 9.32 16.97
C PRO A 99 -5.21 8.00 16.44
N LEU A 100 -5.46 7.69 15.18
CA LEU A 100 -4.89 6.50 14.55
C LEU A 100 -3.37 6.61 14.45
N THR A 101 -2.67 5.59 14.95
CA THR A 101 -1.22 5.40 14.75
C THR A 101 -0.93 4.35 13.67
N LEU A 102 -1.93 4.01 12.86
CA LEU A 102 -1.86 2.99 11.82
C LEU A 102 -1.66 3.64 10.44
N THR A 103 -0.96 2.94 9.56
CA THR A 103 -0.79 3.29 8.15
C THR A 103 -1.81 2.59 7.24
N VAL A 104 -2.52 1.60 7.79
CA VAL A 104 -3.57 0.82 7.11
C VAL A 104 -4.76 0.65 8.04
N MET A 105 -5.96 0.88 7.52
CA MET A 105 -7.23 0.62 8.21
C MET A 105 -8.10 -0.27 7.33
N VAL A 106 -8.74 -1.28 7.93
CA VAL A 106 -9.67 -2.17 7.24
C VAL A 106 -10.96 -2.27 8.03
N VAL A 107 -12.10 -2.08 7.37
CA VAL A 107 -13.43 -2.25 7.94
C VAL A 107 -14.22 -3.21 7.07
N VAL A 108 -14.86 -4.20 7.68
CA VAL A 108 -15.57 -5.28 6.98
C VAL A 108 -17.01 -5.35 7.48
N PHE A 109 -17.96 -5.38 6.55
CA PHE A 109 -19.36 -5.68 6.84
C PHE A 109 -19.95 -6.54 5.72
N GLY A 110 -20.52 -7.69 6.07
CA GLY A 110 -21.15 -8.60 5.09
C GLY A 110 -20.20 -8.97 3.96
N SER A 111 -20.59 -8.66 2.73
CA SER A 111 -19.80 -8.89 1.50
C SER A 111 -18.75 -7.82 1.19
N CYS A 112 -18.67 -6.73 1.96
CA CYS A 112 -17.81 -5.59 1.65
C CYS A 112 -16.65 -5.42 2.64
N SER A 113 -15.46 -5.16 2.10
CA SER A 113 -14.26 -4.78 2.84
C SER A 113 -13.74 -3.45 2.29
N LEU A 114 -13.62 -2.45 3.16
CA LEU A 114 -13.06 -1.13 2.85
C LEU A 114 -11.66 -1.06 3.46
N ALA A 115 -10.64 -0.85 2.63
CA ALA A 115 -9.25 -0.73 3.06
C ALA A 115 -8.70 0.65 2.67
N PHE A 116 -8.05 1.31 3.62
CA PHE A 116 -7.41 2.61 3.47
C PHE A 116 -5.92 2.46 3.75
N THR A 117 -5.07 3.09 2.93
CA THR A 117 -3.61 3.11 3.13
C THR A 117 -3.04 4.46 2.73
N SER A 118 -2.04 4.96 3.44
CA SER A 118 -1.30 6.16 3.00
C SER A 118 -0.22 5.79 1.98
N THR A 119 -0.14 6.53 0.87
CA THR A 119 0.85 6.28 -0.19
C THR A 119 2.28 6.64 0.21
N ASP A 120 2.44 7.59 1.14
CA ASP A 120 3.73 8.00 1.68
C ASP A 120 4.13 7.22 2.95
N GLY A 121 3.28 6.28 3.39
CA GLY A 121 3.49 5.49 4.60
C GLY A 121 3.40 6.29 5.90
N SER A 122 2.88 7.52 5.85
CA SER A 122 2.55 8.26 7.07
C SER A 122 1.40 7.55 7.80
N VAL A 123 1.36 7.75 9.12
CA VAL A 123 0.15 7.47 9.89
C VAL A 123 -0.99 8.37 9.39
N PHE A 124 -2.23 7.92 9.55
CA PHE A 124 -3.41 8.75 9.29
C PHE A 124 -3.49 9.88 10.34
N GLN A 125 -2.70 10.92 10.15
CA GLN A 125 -2.77 12.17 10.91
C GLN A 125 -3.23 13.26 9.94
N LEU A 126 -4.44 13.77 10.19
CA LEU A 126 -4.99 14.96 9.53
C LEU A 126 -4.91 16.15 10.49
#